data_AF-A0A9W2XJ76-F1
#
_entry.id   AF-A0A9W2XJ76-F1
#
_cell.length_a   1.000
_cell.length_b   1.000
_cell.length_c   1.000
_cell.angle_alpha   90.00
_cell.angle_beta   90.00
_cell.angle_gamma   90.00
#
_symmetry.space_group_name_H-M   'P 1'
#
loop_
_entity.id
_entity.type
_entity.pdbx_description
1 polymer ?
#
loop_
_entity_poly.entity_id
_entity_poly.type
_entity_poly.pdbx_seq_one_letter_code
_entity_poly.pdbx_strand_id
1 'polypeptide(L)'
;MEDDAPVIYGLEFQARALTAQAAETDAIRFLVGTQSLKFDNQIHIIDFDDENNIINKNVLLHQAGEIWHIGASPADKSVLTTCYNKTSDSRVLSCAAVWKMPSDWEMGSHESSDDSAHNPQALELLCRLDDTTHGNAACVLWEPMGDGKRVISLADNHALLWDLQESSTQATVSNIASLEGKGQLRFTSGKWSPHHNCSQLATANDTAIRGWDLRTMRLVHPSYRNARRLLLKLRHHCGQMATLYNSCCTSPQEQSHVKAVKDDLTKKLVARDLQKILLSDYEANISQTSIRYARRRLGWKFTKTEFCPMIRKHHKEV
;
A
#
# COMPACT_ATOMS: atom_id res chain seq x y z
N MET A 1 1.46 -30.97 -15.23
CA MET A 1 1.70 -30.12 -14.06
C MET A 1 1.13 -30.91 -12.91
N GLU A 2 2.01 -31.47 -12.10
CA GLU A 2 1.65 -31.88 -10.75
C GLU A 2 1.51 -30.58 -9.94
N ASP A 3 0.62 -30.54 -8.96
CA ASP A 3 0.48 -29.35 -8.10
C ASP A 3 1.60 -29.40 -7.06
N ASP A 4 2.67 -28.62 -7.29
CA ASP A 4 3.81 -28.55 -6.38
C ASP A 4 3.39 -28.12 -4.97
N ALA A 5 3.99 -28.74 -3.96
CA ALA A 5 3.62 -28.51 -2.57
C ALA A 5 3.93 -27.05 -2.16
N PRO A 6 2.97 -26.34 -1.54
CA PRO A 6 3.16 -24.94 -1.19
C PRO A 6 4.19 -24.78 -0.07
N VAL A 7 5.24 -24.00 -0.33
CA VAL A 7 6.25 -23.66 0.69
C VAL A 7 5.68 -22.65 1.67
N ILE A 8 5.88 -22.88 2.96
CA ILE A 8 5.32 -22.07 4.04
C ILE A 8 6.46 -21.50 4.87
N TYR A 9 6.61 -20.18 4.85
CA TYR A 9 7.50 -19.46 5.74
C TYR A 9 6.76 -19.00 7.01
N GLY A 10 7.27 -19.40 8.17
CA GLY A 10 6.74 -19.01 9.49
C GLY A 10 7.40 -17.74 10.03
N LEU A 11 6.61 -16.86 10.65
CA LEU A 11 7.06 -15.64 11.30
C LEU A 11 6.91 -15.77 12.82
N GLU A 12 7.92 -15.33 13.57
CA GLU A 12 7.95 -15.37 15.04
C GLU A 12 7.08 -14.25 15.66
N PHE A 13 6.96 -13.12 14.96
CA PHE A 13 6.14 -11.98 15.34
C PHE A 13 5.01 -11.75 14.34
N GLN A 14 3.93 -11.09 14.78
CA GLN A 14 2.87 -10.63 13.88
C GLN A 14 3.45 -9.68 12.83
N ALA A 15 2.96 -9.76 11.59
CA ALA A 15 3.39 -8.92 10.49
C ALA A 15 2.18 -8.38 9.72
N ARG A 16 2.36 -7.23 9.07
CA ARG A 16 1.29 -6.53 8.34
C ARG A 16 1.75 -5.97 6.99
N ALA A 17 3.02 -5.59 6.88
CA ALA A 17 3.61 -5.07 5.67
C ALA A 17 4.35 -6.19 4.90
N LEU A 18 4.04 -6.32 3.61
CA LEU A 18 4.75 -7.17 2.64
C LEU A 18 4.95 -6.35 1.36
N THR A 19 6.13 -6.44 0.77
CA THR A 19 6.38 -5.94 -0.59
C THR A 19 7.42 -6.82 -1.31
N ALA A 20 7.43 -6.82 -2.63
CA ALA A 20 8.57 -7.36 -3.39
C ALA A 20 9.74 -6.36 -3.35
N GLN A 21 10.98 -6.84 -3.42
CA GLN A 21 12.15 -5.96 -3.55
C GLN A 21 12.22 -5.45 -5.00
N ALA A 22 11.62 -4.28 -5.28
CA ALA A 22 11.29 -3.84 -6.63
C ALA A 22 12.48 -3.55 -7.58
N ALA A 23 13.68 -3.42 -7.03
CA ALA A 23 14.94 -3.28 -7.77
C ALA A 23 15.76 -4.59 -7.87
N GLU A 24 15.25 -5.70 -7.31
CA GLU A 24 15.78 -7.03 -7.57
C GLU A 24 15.03 -7.62 -8.77
N THR A 25 15.77 -8.07 -9.77
CA THR A 25 15.23 -8.62 -11.03
C THR A 25 15.55 -10.08 -11.24
N ASP A 26 16.54 -10.59 -10.52
CA ASP A 26 17.19 -11.87 -10.82
C ASP A 26 16.83 -12.96 -9.78
N ALA A 27 16.14 -12.59 -8.69
CA ALA A 27 15.66 -13.47 -7.63
C ALA A 27 14.21 -13.12 -7.18
N ILE A 28 13.43 -14.13 -6.77
CA ILE A 28 12.05 -13.92 -6.29
C ILE A 28 12.06 -13.49 -4.81
N ARG A 29 12.32 -12.20 -4.58
CA ARG A 29 12.62 -11.65 -3.26
C ARG A 29 11.53 -10.75 -2.67
N PHE A 30 11.19 -11.00 -1.40
CA PHE A 30 10.17 -10.25 -0.65
C PHE A 30 10.70 -9.66 0.68
N LEU A 31 10.12 -8.55 1.10
CA LEU A 31 10.38 -7.88 2.38
C LEU A 31 9.11 -7.93 3.25
N VAL A 32 9.22 -8.45 4.48
CA VAL A 32 8.12 -8.55 5.45
C VAL A 32 8.46 -7.80 6.74
N GLY A 33 7.55 -6.92 7.18
CA GLY A 33 7.73 -6.09 8.39
C GLY A 33 6.85 -6.52 9.56
N THR A 34 7.45 -6.69 10.73
CA THR A 34 6.78 -7.11 11.96
C THR A 34 6.08 -5.96 12.71
N GLN A 35 5.21 -6.32 13.67
CA GLN A 35 4.45 -5.43 14.55
C GLN A 35 4.51 -5.92 16.00
N SER A 36 5.71 -5.91 16.59
CA SER A 36 5.94 -6.20 18.00
C SER A 36 5.89 -4.92 18.85
N LEU A 37 5.12 -4.98 19.94
CA LEU A 37 5.05 -3.95 20.99
C LEU A 37 6.01 -4.23 22.17
N LYS A 38 6.78 -5.34 22.13
CA LYS A 38 7.58 -5.84 23.27
C LYS A 38 9.07 -6.05 22.95
N PHE A 39 9.40 -6.19 21.68
CA PHE A 39 10.73 -6.50 21.17
C PHE A 39 11.02 -5.58 19.99
N ASP A 40 12.30 -5.39 19.66
CA ASP A 40 12.69 -4.69 18.43
C ASP A 40 12.03 -5.35 17.23
N ASN A 41 11.58 -4.53 16.27
CA ASN A 41 10.93 -5.01 15.07
C ASN A 41 11.96 -5.49 14.06
N GLN A 42 11.49 -6.23 13.07
CA GLN A 42 12.33 -6.91 12.09
C GLN A 42 11.78 -6.72 10.68
N ILE A 43 12.70 -6.59 9.72
CA ILE A 43 12.42 -6.83 8.31
C ILE A 43 13.01 -8.19 7.95
N HIS A 44 12.15 -9.17 7.68
CA HIS A 44 12.56 -10.43 7.08
C HIS A 44 12.70 -10.22 5.57
N ILE A 45 13.85 -10.59 5.03
CA ILE A 45 14.11 -10.67 3.61
C ILE A 45 13.98 -12.15 3.25
N ILE A 46 13.03 -12.45 2.37
CA ILE A 46 12.63 -13.81 1.99
C ILE A 46 13.04 -14.00 0.54
N ASP A 47 13.97 -14.92 0.31
CA ASP A 47 14.39 -15.36 -1.02
C ASP A 47 13.73 -16.69 -1.36
N PHE A 48 12.91 -16.71 -2.40
CA PHE A 48 12.29 -17.93 -2.92
C PHE A 48 13.03 -18.41 -4.17
N ASP A 49 13.50 -19.65 -4.10
CA ASP A 49 14.07 -20.42 -5.20
C ASP A 49 12.95 -21.32 -5.75
N ASP A 50 12.47 -21.03 -6.96
CA ASP A 50 11.39 -21.77 -7.62
C ASP A 50 11.86 -22.99 -8.42
N GLU A 51 13.17 -23.17 -8.63
CA GLU A 51 13.74 -24.39 -9.23
C GLU A 51 13.84 -25.51 -8.19
N ASN A 52 14.27 -25.19 -6.96
CA ASN A 52 14.44 -26.14 -5.86
C ASN A 52 13.27 -26.12 -4.85
N ASN A 53 12.35 -25.17 -4.98
CA ASN A 53 11.21 -24.93 -4.08
C ASN A 53 11.66 -24.67 -2.63
N ILE A 54 12.72 -23.86 -2.46
CA ILE A 54 13.39 -23.54 -1.18
C ILE A 54 13.13 -22.07 -0.80
N ILE A 55 13.01 -21.79 0.49
CA ILE A 55 13.02 -20.42 1.03
C ILE A 55 14.28 -20.20 1.87
N ASN A 56 15.11 -19.24 1.44
CA ASN A 56 16.19 -18.67 2.22
C ASN A 56 15.72 -17.39 2.93
N LYS A 57 16.37 -17.02 4.05
CA LYS A 57 15.99 -15.85 4.86
C LYS A 57 17.20 -15.07 5.35
N ASN A 58 17.08 -13.74 5.40
CA ASN A 58 17.84 -12.89 6.33
C ASN A 58 16.86 -12.02 7.15
N VAL A 59 17.29 -11.52 8.31
CA VAL A 59 16.47 -10.75 9.25
C VAL A 59 17.27 -9.52 9.72
N LEU A 60 16.79 -8.34 9.37
CA LEU A 60 17.38 -7.06 9.78
C LEU A 60 16.55 -6.38 10.87
N LEU A 61 17.19 -5.82 11.89
CA LEU A 61 16.53 -5.07 12.96
C LEU A 61 16.01 -3.71 12.49
N HIS A 62 14.78 -3.41 12.87
CA HIS A 62 14.11 -2.13 12.77
C HIS A 62 13.76 -1.65 14.19
N GLN A 63 14.69 -0.93 14.81
CA GLN A 63 14.59 -0.49 16.21
C GLN A 63 13.72 0.78 16.39
N ALA A 64 13.05 1.25 15.33
CA ALA A 64 12.37 2.55 15.35
C ALA A 64 10.87 2.46 15.70
N GLY A 65 10.22 1.32 15.45
CA GLY A 65 8.83 1.08 15.84
C GLY A 65 8.17 -0.12 15.15
N GLU A 66 6.88 -0.34 15.41
CA GLU A 66 6.08 -1.34 14.67
C GLU A 66 6.02 -0.96 13.19
N ILE A 67 6.15 -1.90 12.25
CA ILE A 67 6.16 -1.59 10.82
C ILE A 67 4.74 -1.68 10.25
N TRP A 68 4.18 -0.55 9.78
CA TRP A 68 2.81 -0.46 9.26
C TRP A 68 2.74 -0.44 7.73
N HIS A 69 3.81 0.01 7.06
CA HIS A 69 3.97 -0.04 5.60
C HIS A 69 5.45 -0.21 5.24
N ILE A 70 5.76 -0.98 4.19
CA ILE A 70 7.09 -1.03 3.55
C ILE A 70 6.92 -0.69 2.06
N GLY A 71 7.83 0.11 1.51
CA GLY A 71 8.06 0.20 0.07
C GLY A 71 9.52 -0.06 -0.24
N ALA A 72 9.83 -1.02 -1.13
CA ALA A 72 11.17 -1.18 -1.68
C ALA A 72 11.46 -0.09 -2.73
N SER A 73 12.70 0.40 -2.78
CA SER A 73 13.14 1.29 -3.85
C SER A 73 13.09 0.55 -5.22
N PRO A 74 12.73 1.26 -6.30
CA PRO A 74 12.72 0.71 -7.66
C PRO A 74 14.07 0.86 -8.38
N ALA A 75 15.09 1.45 -7.74
CA ALA A 75 16.40 1.74 -8.34
C ALA A 75 17.61 1.19 -7.54
N ASP A 76 17.44 0.87 -6.25
CA ASP A 76 18.49 0.28 -5.41
C ASP A 76 17.86 -0.78 -4.50
N LYS A 77 18.26 -2.05 -4.63
CA LYS A 77 17.68 -3.15 -3.86
C LYS A 77 17.96 -3.06 -2.35
N SER A 78 19.04 -2.38 -1.96
CA SER A 78 19.40 -2.14 -0.57
C SER A 78 18.57 -1.04 0.10
N VAL A 79 17.79 -0.25 -0.64
CA VAL A 79 17.06 0.91 -0.11
C VAL A 79 15.55 0.65 -0.01
N LEU A 80 14.96 1.02 1.12
CA LEU A 80 13.54 0.84 1.41
C LEU A 80 12.96 2.00 2.23
N THR A 81 11.65 2.20 2.17
CA THR A 81 10.91 3.09 3.07
C THR A 81 10.06 2.29 4.03
N THR A 82 9.92 2.77 5.26
CA THR A 82 8.91 2.27 6.19
C THR A 82 8.03 3.42 6.70
N CYS A 83 6.75 3.12 6.92
CA CYS A 83 5.95 3.86 7.90
C CYS A 83 5.87 3.01 9.16
N TYR A 84 6.14 3.61 10.30
CA TYR A 84 6.31 2.90 11.56
C TYR A 84 5.68 3.65 12.74
N ASN A 85 5.11 2.91 13.69
CA ASN A 85 4.53 3.49 14.89
C ASN A 85 5.56 3.47 16.03
N LYS A 86 5.85 4.65 16.58
CA LYS A 86 6.67 4.80 17.79
C LYS A 86 5.81 5.26 18.96
N THR A 87 6.07 4.72 20.14
CA THR A 87 5.51 5.22 21.41
C THR A 87 6.40 6.30 22.03
N SER A 88 5.79 7.38 22.50
CA SER A 88 6.44 8.47 23.25
C SER A 88 5.41 9.16 24.13
N ASP A 89 5.72 9.39 25.40
CA ASP A 89 4.89 10.17 26.35
C ASP A 89 3.41 9.75 26.37
N SER A 90 3.16 8.45 26.45
CA SER A 90 1.84 7.78 26.37
C SER A 90 1.06 7.95 25.06
N ARG A 91 1.67 8.53 24.02
CA ARG A 91 1.09 8.67 22.67
C ARG A 91 1.76 7.71 21.68
N VAL A 92 1.03 7.37 20.64
CA VAL A 92 1.56 6.71 19.43
C VAL A 92 1.72 7.77 18.35
N LEU A 93 2.88 7.81 17.72
CA LEU A 93 3.20 8.65 16.56
C LEU A 93 3.48 7.74 15.36
N SER A 94 2.83 7.99 14.22
CA SER A 94 3.11 7.28 12.97
C SER A 94 4.11 8.08 12.14
N CYS A 95 5.35 7.60 12.12
CA CYS A 95 6.50 8.21 11.45
C CYS A 95 6.79 7.54 10.10
N ALA A 96 7.60 8.19 9.27
CA ALA A 96 8.06 7.68 7.98
C ALA A 96 9.56 7.94 7.78
N ALA A 97 10.28 6.98 7.20
CA ALA A 97 11.72 7.11 6.94
C ALA A 97 12.19 6.24 5.77
N VAL A 98 13.31 6.65 5.17
CA VAL A 98 14.10 5.91 4.18
C VAL A 98 15.28 5.24 4.89
N TRP A 99 15.53 3.98 4.58
CA TRP A 99 16.50 3.10 5.22
C TRP A 99 17.37 2.41 4.19
N LYS A 100 18.57 2.00 4.60
CA LYS A 100 19.48 1.16 3.82
C LYS A 100 19.82 -0.14 4.57
N MET A 101 19.97 -1.21 3.80
CA MET A 101 20.46 -2.51 4.28
C MET A 101 22.01 -2.47 4.36
N PRO A 102 22.64 -2.97 5.44
CA PRO A 102 24.11 -3.05 5.55
C PRO A 102 24.73 -3.82 4.39
N SER A 103 25.84 -3.37 3.80
CA SER A 103 26.33 -3.90 2.51
C SER A 103 26.67 -5.40 2.46
N ASP A 104 26.87 -6.02 3.62
CA ASP A 104 27.15 -7.43 3.83
C ASP A 104 25.88 -8.29 4.08
N TRP A 105 24.68 -7.70 4.02
CA TRP A 105 23.40 -8.38 4.30
C TRP A 105 23.14 -9.62 3.42
N GLU A 106 23.66 -9.66 2.19
CA GLU A 106 23.48 -10.82 1.29
C GLU A 106 24.38 -12.02 1.66
N MET A 107 25.34 -11.86 2.59
CA MET A 107 26.29 -12.91 2.97
C MET A 107 25.85 -13.77 4.18
N GLY A 108 24.71 -13.45 4.80
CA GLY A 108 24.26 -13.99 6.10
C GLY A 108 23.89 -15.49 6.18
N SER A 109 24.28 -16.32 5.20
CA SER A 109 23.95 -17.75 5.17
C SER A 109 25.01 -18.68 4.56
N HIS A 110 26.26 -18.23 4.36
CA HIS A 110 27.35 -19.10 3.88
C HIS A 110 28.57 -19.15 4.83
N GLU A 111 28.69 -20.30 5.47
CA GLU A 111 29.91 -20.88 6.11
C GLU A 111 30.75 -20.00 7.05
N SER A 112 30.32 -19.91 8.32
CA SER A 112 31.24 -19.84 9.46
C SER A 112 30.78 -20.76 10.59
N SER A 113 31.50 -21.86 10.82
CA SER A 113 31.21 -22.81 11.89
C SER A 113 31.85 -22.39 13.22
N ASP A 114 31.33 -21.34 13.85
CA ASP A 114 31.67 -20.98 15.23
C ASP A 114 30.42 -20.49 15.96
N ASP A 115 30.28 -20.84 17.24
CA ASP A 115 29.00 -20.81 17.98
C ASP A 115 28.68 -19.40 18.55
N SER A 116 29.24 -18.36 17.93
CA SER A 116 29.06 -16.97 18.35
C SER A 116 27.75 -16.42 17.82
N ALA A 117 26.76 -16.23 18.71
CA ALA A 117 25.42 -15.77 18.37
C ALA A 117 25.42 -14.54 17.44
N HIS A 118 25.04 -14.75 16.17
CA HIS A 118 24.89 -13.69 15.18
C HIS A 118 23.76 -12.74 15.60
N ASN A 119 24.12 -11.63 16.25
CA ASN A 119 23.18 -10.56 16.56
C ASN A 119 22.69 -9.93 15.23
N PRO A 120 21.38 -9.95 14.92
CA PRO A 120 20.88 -9.51 13.62
C PRO A 120 21.23 -8.05 13.35
N GLN A 121 21.68 -7.77 12.12
CA GLN A 121 22.17 -6.44 11.75
C GLN A 121 21.04 -5.42 11.73
N ALA A 122 21.31 -4.17 12.11
CA ALA A 122 20.30 -3.09 12.08
C ALA A 122 20.27 -2.35 10.74
N LEU A 123 19.10 -1.86 10.36
CA LEU A 123 18.92 -0.98 9.20
C LEU A 123 19.57 0.39 9.45
N GLU A 124 20.33 0.87 8.48
CA GLU A 124 20.88 2.23 8.48
C GLU A 124 19.77 3.24 8.14
N LEU A 125 19.63 4.30 8.95
CA LEU A 125 18.69 5.38 8.67
C LEU A 125 19.32 6.36 7.67
N LEU A 126 18.81 6.41 6.44
CA LEU A 126 19.23 7.41 5.46
C LEU A 126 18.60 8.77 5.79
N CYS A 127 17.26 8.86 5.79
CA CYS A 127 16.57 10.11 6.13
C CYS A 127 15.18 9.87 6.72
N ARG A 128 14.69 10.85 7.49
CA ARG A 128 13.30 10.89 7.95
C ARG A 128 12.44 11.68 6.97
N LEU A 129 11.23 11.19 6.76
CA LEU A 129 10.13 11.81 6.00
C LEU A 129 9.07 12.37 7.00
N ASP A 130 9.55 12.75 8.18
CA ASP A 130 8.75 13.15 9.34
C ASP A 130 8.59 14.67 9.36
N ASP A 131 7.56 15.20 8.69
CA ASP A 131 7.15 16.59 8.90
C ASP A 131 6.10 16.66 10.03
N THR A 132 6.56 17.08 11.21
CA THR A 132 5.74 17.26 12.41
C THR A 132 4.52 18.18 12.25
N THR A 133 4.47 19.00 11.19
CA THR A 133 3.34 19.91 10.92
C THR A 133 2.20 19.26 10.13
N HIS A 134 2.44 18.15 9.43
CA HIS A 134 1.51 17.59 8.45
C HIS A 134 0.75 16.32 8.90
N GLY A 135 1.06 15.74 10.07
CA GLY A 135 0.26 14.70 10.73
C GLY A 135 0.89 13.29 10.71
N ASN A 136 0.08 12.28 11.01
CA ASN A 136 0.53 10.88 11.12
C ASN A 136 0.68 10.22 9.74
N ALA A 137 1.86 9.65 9.45
CA ALA A 137 2.17 9.00 8.19
C ALA A 137 1.47 7.63 8.04
N ALA A 138 0.64 7.49 7.00
CA ALA A 138 -0.14 6.29 6.71
C ALA A 138 0.55 5.35 5.69
N CYS A 139 1.20 5.90 4.65
CA CYS A 139 2.05 5.14 3.74
C CYS A 139 3.07 6.04 2.99
N VAL A 140 4.11 5.41 2.44
CA VAL A 140 5.09 6.03 1.54
C VAL A 140 5.10 5.28 0.21
N LEU A 141 5.21 6.01 -0.90
CA LEU A 141 5.11 5.51 -2.27
C LEU A 141 6.36 5.93 -3.06
N TRP A 142 7.07 4.98 -3.66
CA TRP A 142 8.23 5.22 -4.53
C TRP A 142 7.86 5.50 -5.98
N GLU A 143 8.63 6.34 -6.68
CA GLU A 143 8.32 6.70 -8.07
C GLU A 143 8.54 5.51 -9.00
N PRO A 144 7.47 4.97 -9.62
CA PRO A 144 7.59 3.73 -10.37
C PRO A 144 8.41 3.96 -11.65
N MET A 145 9.49 3.21 -11.81
CA MET A 145 10.48 3.40 -12.88
C MET A 145 11.21 4.75 -12.83
N GLY A 146 11.28 5.38 -11.64
CA GLY A 146 12.14 6.53 -11.37
C GLY A 146 13.56 6.11 -10.96
N ASP A 147 14.43 7.09 -10.75
CA ASP A 147 15.84 6.96 -10.36
C ASP A 147 16.05 6.71 -8.85
N GLY A 148 14.98 6.39 -8.11
CA GLY A 148 15.02 6.24 -6.66
C GLY A 148 15.13 7.55 -5.88
N LYS A 149 15.04 8.74 -6.52
CA LYS A 149 15.20 10.02 -5.82
C LYS A 149 13.88 10.68 -5.40
N ARG A 150 12.73 10.07 -5.67
CA ARG A 150 11.42 10.66 -5.33
C ARG A 150 10.44 9.70 -4.67
N VAL A 151 9.82 10.20 -3.59
CA VAL A 151 8.79 9.51 -2.82
C VAL A 151 7.63 10.43 -2.49
N ILE A 152 6.43 9.87 -2.32
CA ILE A 152 5.30 10.58 -1.70
C ILE A 152 4.96 9.93 -0.36
N SER A 153 4.93 10.71 0.72
CA SER A 153 4.29 10.31 1.97
C SER A 153 2.84 10.80 1.99
N LEU A 154 1.92 9.96 2.49
CA LEU A 154 0.57 10.36 2.83
C LEU A 154 0.47 10.48 4.35
N ALA A 155 0.27 11.69 4.87
CA ALA A 155 0.22 11.99 6.30
C ALA A 155 -1.09 12.73 6.63
N ASP A 156 -1.95 12.13 7.45
CA ASP A 156 -3.34 12.54 7.67
C ASP A 156 -4.03 13.11 6.40
N ASN A 157 -4.25 14.43 6.31
CA ASN A 157 -4.92 15.09 5.18
C ASN A 157 -3.97 15.61 4.08
N HIS A 158 -2.68 15.30 4.14
CA HIS A 158 -1.62 15.81 3.27
C HIS A 158 -0.91 14.70 2.47
N ALA A 159 -0.55 15.01 1.23
CA ALA A 159 0.30 14.21 0.38
C ALA A 159 1.54 15.04 0.04
N LEU A 160 2.68 14.68 0.61
CA LEU A 160 3.94 15.41 0.45
C LEU A 160 4.81 14.69 -0.57
N LEU A 161 5.23 15.39 -1.61
CA LEU A 161 6.27 14.93 -2.54
C LEU A 161 7.63 15.34 -1.98
N TRP A 162 8.52 14.37 -1.85
CA TRP A 162 9.88 14.54 -1.36
C TRP A 162 10.87 14.21 -2.47
N ASP A 163 11.85 15.09 -2.62
CA ASP A 163 13.06 14.82 -3.36
C ASP A 163 14.15 14.37 -2.36
N LEU A 164 14.72 13.19 -2.59
CA LEU A 164 15.77 12.56 -1.78
C LEU A 164 17.14 12.95 -2.34
N GLN A 165 18.05 13.36 -1.45
CA GLN A 165 19.40 13.82 -1.82
C GLN A 165 20.42 12.72 -1.46
N GLU A 166 21.12 12.17 -2.45
CA GLU A 166 22.04 11.02 -2.27
C GLU A 166 23.16 11.26 -1.23
N SER A 167 23.50 12.52 -0.96
CA SER A 167 24.57 12.94 -0.05
C SER A 167 24.07 13.55 1.27
N SER A 168 22.78 13.52 1.57
CA SER A 168 22.19 14.16 2.76
C SER A 168 21.28 13.22 3.55
N THR A 169 21.31 13.35 4.87
CA THR A 169 20.37 12.67 5.77
C THR A 169 19.00 13.36 5.87
N GLN A 170 18.74 14.30 4.96
CA GLN A 170 17.51 15.10 4.89
C GLN A 170 16.87 14.99 3.50
N ALA A 171 15.58 14.69 3.48
CA ALA A 171 14.75 14.81 2.28
C ALA A 171 14.10 16.20 2.22
N THR A 172 13.95 16.76 1.03
CA THR A 172 13.32 18.08 0.82
C THR A 172 11.91 17.93 0.27
N VAL A 173 10.91 18.49 0.94
CA VAL A 173 9.54 18.57 0.41
C VAL A 173 9.53 19.51 -0.78
N SER A 174 9.25 18.99 -1.98
CA SER A 174 9.22 19.75 -3.23
C SER A 174 7.82 20.19 -3.64
N ASN A 175 6.76 19.50 -3.19
CA ASN A 175 5.37 19.94 -3.37
C ASN A 175 4.40 19.27 -2.38
N ILE A 176 3.27 19.91 -2.07
CA ILE A 176 2.25 19.40 -1.12
C ILE A 176 0.86 19.51 -1.72
N ALA A 177 0.06 18.44 -1.62
CA ALA A 177 -1.38 18.46 -1.84
C ALA A 177 -2.14 18.23 -0.53
N SER A 178 -3.22 18.98 -0.29
CA SER A 178 -4.08 18.86 0.90
C SER A 178 -5.51 18.45 0.54
N LEU A 179 -6.16 17.70 1.43
CA LEU A 179 -7.59 17.40 1.34
C LEU A 179 -8.45 18.55 1.86
N GLU A 180 -8.98 19.37 0.96
CA GLU A 180 -10.04 20.32 1.28
C GLU A 180 -11.40 19.63 1.48
N GLY A 181 -12.13 20.04 2.52
CA GLY A 181 -13.49 19.59 2.81
C GLY A 181 -13.92 19.82 4.25
N LYS A 182 -15.11 19.33 4.62
CA LYS A 182 -15.62 19.34 6.00
C LYS A 182 -15.38 17.99 6.68
N GLY A 183 -14.87 18.02 7.91
CA GLY A 183 -14.59 16.84 8.72
C GLY A 183 -13.12 16.44 8.76
N GLN A 184 -12.79 15.44 9.57
CA GLN A 184 -11.45 14.86 9.70
C GLN A 184 -11.13 13.95 8.51
N LEU A 185 -10.87 14.55 7.35
CA LEU A 185 -10.45 13.81 6.15
C LEU A 185 -9.04 13.27 6.33
N ARG A 186 -8.80 12.01 5.96
CA ARG A 186 -7.44 11.46 5.89
C ARG A 186 -7.23 10.51 4.73
N PHE A 187 -6.03 10.55 4.15
CA PHE A 187 -5.58 9.58 3.18
C PHE A 187 -5.43 8.20 3.83
N THR A 188 -5.99 7.17 3.21
CA THR A 188 -5.91 5.78 3.69
C THR A 188 -5.01 4.90 2.82
N SER A 189 -4.79 5.29 1.56
CA SER A 189 -3.85 4.65 0.64
C SER A 189 -3.62 5.54 -0.58
N GLY A 190 -2.54 5.30 -1.30
CA GLY A 190 -2.35 5.84 -2.65
C GLY A 190 -1.55 4.90 -3.56
N LYS A 191 -1.57 5.18 -4.85
CA LYS A 191 -0.66 4.59 -5.84
C LYS A 191 -0.35 5.59 -6.96
N TRP A 192 0.92 5.65 -7.34
CA TRP A 192 1.39 6.42 -8.48
C TRP A 192 1.00 5.78 -9.82
N SER A 193 0.85 6.62 -10.84
CA SER A 193 0.65 6.21 -12.24
C SER A 193 1.99 6.03 -12.94
N PRO A 194 2.40 4.82 -13.36
CA PRO A 194 3.61 4.60 -14.19
C PRO A 194 3.38 4.99 -15.67
N HIS A 195 2.56 6.00 -15.91
CA HIS A 195 2.19 6.52 -17.23
C HIS A 195 2.19 8.04 -17.18
N HIS A 196 2.54 8.68 -18.30
CA HIS A 196 2.67 10.13 -18.41
C HIS A 196 3.76 10.69 -17.47
N ASN A 197 4.97 10.15 -17.58
CA ASN A 197 6.18 10.54 -16.84
C ASN A 197 5.91 10.68 -15.34
N CYS A 198 5.28 9.65 -14.78
CA CYS A 198 4.86 9.48 -13.38
C CYS A 198 4.01 10.60 -12.76
N SER A 199 3.60 11.60 -13.54
CA SER A 199 3.02 12.87 -13.07
C SER A 199 1.59 12.82 -12.52
N GLN A 200 1.04 11.64 -12.24
CA GLN A 200 -0.30 11.47 -11.66
C GLN A 200 -0.31 10.50 -10.46
N LEU A 201 -0.87 10.94 -9.34
CA LEU A 201 -1.13 10.13 -8.14
C LEU A 201 -2.63 9.83 -8.03
N ALA A 202 -3.00 8.64 -7.58
CA ALA A 202 -4.32 8.38 -7.02
C ALA A 202 -4.24 8.13 -5.52
N THR A 203 -5.25 8.60 -4.81
CA THR A 203 -5.39 8.45 -3.35
C THR A 203 -6.80 8.00 -3.01
N ALA A 204 -6.94 7.13 -2.01
CA ALA A 204 -8.18 6.84 -1.33
C ALA A 204 -8.28 7.64 -0.02
N ASN A 205 -9.49 8.10 0.30
CA ASN A 205 -9.87 8.59 1.62
C ASN A 205 -11.31 8.13 1.88
N ASP A 206 -11.57 7.48 3.00
CA ASP A 206 -12.90 7.02 3.41
C ASP A 206 -13.66 6.28 2.28
N THR A 207 -14.71 6.89 1.71
CA THR A 207 -15.54 6.37 0.61
C THR A 207 -15.23 7.00 -0.76
N ALA A 208 -14.13 7.75 -0.89
CA ALA A 208 -13.78 8.52 -2.08
C ALA A 208 -12.38 8.15 -2.61
N ILE A 209 -12.22 8.27 -3.93
CA ILE A 209 -10.93 8.15 -4.61
C ILE A 209 -10.72 9.39 -5.46
N ARG A 210 -9.56 10.02 -5.29
CA ARG A 210 -9.14 11.27 -5.91
C ARG A 210 -7.91 11.04 -6.78
N GLY A 211 -7.78 11.81 -7.85
CA GLY A 211 -6.59 11.84 -8.72
C GLY A 211 -5.94 13.21 -8.65
N TRP A 212 -4.61 13.28 -8.72
CA TRP A 212 -3.81 14.49 -8.56
C TRP A 212 -2.81 14.61 -9.70
N ASP A 213 -2.54 15.84 -10.15
CA ASP A 213 -1.44 16.14 -11.08
C ASP A 213 -0.28 16.75 -10.30
N LEU A 214 0.81 16.00 -10.17
CA LEU A 214 1.95 16.34 -9.30
C LEU A 214 2.68 17.61 -9.71
N ARG A 215 2.61 17.98 -10.99
CA ARG A 215 3.23 19.22 -11.49
C ARG A 215 2.49 20.47 -10.98
N THR A 216 1.32 20.30 -10.37
CA THR A 216 0.47 21.38 -9.86
C THR A 216 -0.06 21.14 -8.44
N MET A 217 0.05 19.90 -7.94
CA MET A 217 -0.64 19.36 -6.76
C MET A 217 -2.15 19.60 -6.68
N ARG A 218 -2.80 19.78 -7.84
CA ARG A 218 -4.26 19.97 -7.95
C ARG A 218 -4.98 18.68 -8.31
N LEU A 219 -6.26 18.61 -7.95
CA LEU A 219 -7.16 17.53 -8.32
C LEU A 219 -7.34 17.47 -9.85
N VAL A 220 -7.08 16.30 -10.43
CA VAL A 220 -7.40 15.98 -11.82
C VAL A 220 -8.89 15.67 -11.91
N HIS A 221 -9.65 16.49 -12.65
CA HIS A 221 -11.02 16.15 -13.02
C HIS A 221 -11.03 14.77 -13.71
N PRO A 222 -11.72 13.76 -13.15
CA PRO A 222 -11.46 12.38 -13.50
C PRO A 222 -12.04 12.02 -14.87
N SER A 223 -11.18 12.02 -15.90
CA SER A 223 -11.53 11.39 -17.16
C SER A 223 -11.79 9.89 -16.92
N TYR A 224 -12.91 9.40 -17.45
CA TYR A 224 -13.46 8.06 -17.14
C TYR A 224 -12.48 6.89 -17.35
N ARG A 225 -11.48 7.05 -18.24
CA ARG A 225 -10.40 6.05 -18.45
C ARG A 225 -9.41 5.98 -17.28
N ASN A 226 -9.02 7.11 -16.70
CA ASN A 226 -7.95 7.17 -15.70
C ASN A 226 -8.46 6.66 -14.35
N ALA A 227 -9.64 7.11 -13.91
CA ALA A 227 -10.27 6.63 -12.68
C ALA A 227 -10.37 5.09 -12.63
N ARG A 228 -10.79 4.45 -13.74
CA ARG A 228 -10.86 2.97 -13.84
C ARG A 228 -9.50 2.28 -13.65
N ARG A 229 -8.41 2.81 -14.21
CA ARG A 229 -7.06 2.22 -14.06
C ARG A 229 -6.53 2.37 -12.63
N LEU A 230 -6.78 3.53 -12.02
CA LEU A 230 -6.34 3.86 -10.66
C LEU A 230 -7.11 3.03 -9.62
N LEU A 231 -8.43 2.86 -9.82
CA LEU A 231 -9.30 1.96 -9.04
C LEU A 231 -8.78 0.52 -8.98
N LEU A 232 -8.35 -0.07 -10.10
CA LEU A 232 -7.81 -1.44 -10.10
C LEU A 232 -6.54 -1.54 -9.24
N LYS A 233 -5.61 -0.58 -9.36
CA LYS A 233 -4.32 -0.61 -8.64
C LYS A 233 -4.49 -0.45 -7.13
N LEU A 234 -5.38 0.44 -6.70
CA LEU A 234 -5.76 0.55 -5.28
C LEU A 234 -6.43 -0.75 -4.79
N ARG A 235 -7.34 -1.35 -5.59
CA ARG A 235 -8.03 -2.60 -5.22
C ARG A 235 -7.09 -3.80 -5.05
N HIS A 236 -6.06 -3.93 -5.88
CA HIS A 236 -5.04 -4.97 -5.71
C HIS A 236 -4.28 -4.79 -4.39
N HIS A 237 -3.86 -3.57 -4.06
CA HIS A 237 -3.10 -3.30 -2.84
C HIS A 237 -3.92 -3.50 -1.56
N CYS A 238 -5.16 -2.98 -1.51
CA CYS A 238 -6.06 -3.26 -0.39
C CYS A 238 -6.41 -4.77 -0.31
N GLY A 239 -6.43 -5.48 -1.45
CA GLY A 239 -6.57 -6.93 -1.50
C GLY A 239 -5.39 -7.66 -0.86
N GLN A 240 -4.14 -7.28 -1.17
CA GLN A 240 -2.93 -7.84 -0.56
C GLN A 240 -2.93 -7.64 0.96
N MET A 241 -3.19 -6.42 1.43
CA MET A 241 -3.30 -6.12 2.86
C MET A 241 -4.41 -6.92 3.56
N ALA A 242 -5.56 -7.13 2.89
CA ALA A 242 -6.64 -7.95 3.42
C ALA A 242 -6.31 -9.45 3.44
N THR A 243 -5.57 -9.98 2.46
CA THR A 243 -5.09 -11.37 2.49
C THR A 243 -4.14 -11.59 3.67
N LEU A 244 -3.16 -10.69 3.86
CA LEU A 244 -2.20 -10.74 4.96
C LEU A 244 -2.90 -10.68 6.33
N TYR A 245 -3.86 -9.77 6.49
CA TYR A 245 -4.66 -9.68 7.71
C TYR A 245 -5.42 -11.00 7.99
N ASN A 246 -6.05 -11.60 6.97
CA ASN A 246 -6.76 -12.87 7.13
C ASN A 246 -5.83 -14.05 7.46
N SER A 247 -4.59 -14.09 6.96
CA SER A 247 -3.61 -15.12 7.34
C SER A 247 -3.10 -14.99 8.78
N CYS A 248 -3.19 -13.81 9.39
CA CYS A 248 -2.79 -13.59 10.79
C CYS A 248 -3.94 -13.74 11.81
N CYS A 249 -5.21 -13.80 11.35
CA CYS A 249 -6.37 -13.95 12.23
C CYS A 249 -6.60 -15.42 12.64
N THR A 250 -6.12 -15.80 13.83
CA THR A 250 -6.22 -17.17 14.37
C THR A 250 -7.57 -17.50 15.03
N SER A 251 -8.53 -16.56 15.13
CA SER A 251 -9.85 -16.85 15.72
C SER A 251 -10.92 -17.25 14.67
N PRO A 252 -11.66 -18.36 14.88
CA PRO A 252 -12.73 -18.76 13.95
C PRO A 252 -13.90 -17.76 13.88
N GLN A 253 -14.14 -16.98 14.94
CA GLN A 253 -15.23 -16.01 14.99
C GLN A 253 -14.97 -14.81 14.07
N GLU A 254 -13.75 -14.26 14.05
CA GLU A 254 -13.40 -13.14 13.17
C GLU A 254 -13.45 -13.54 11.70
N GLN A 255 -12.95 -14.73 11.35
CA GLN A 255 -13.04 -15.28 9.99
C GLN A 255 -14.51 -15.41 9.52
N SER A 256 -15.43 -15.78 10.41
CA SER A 256 -16.86 -15.81 10.10
C SER A 256 -17.44 -14.42 9.83
N HIS A 257 -16.98 -13.41 10.56
CA HIS A 257 -17.45 -12.02 10.43
C HIS A 257 -16.93 -11.37 9.15
N VAL A 258 -15.65 -11.57 8.81
CA VAL A 258 -15.07 -11.11 7.53
C VAL A 258 -15.77 -11.77 6.34
N LYS A 259 -16.12 -13.06 6.44
CA LYS A 259 -16.91 -13.75 5.41
C LYS A 259 -18.32 -13.15 5.26
N ALA A 260 -19.02 -12.89 6.36
CA ALA A 260 -20.34 -12.25 6.32
C ALA A 260 -20.30 -10.84 5.69
N VAL A 261 -19.31 -10.02 6.03
CA VAL A 261 -19.10 -8.69 5.41
C VAL A 261 -18.79 -8.81 3.90
N LYS A 262 -18.00 -9.81 3.51
CA LYS A 262 -17.67 -10.08 2.09
C LYS A 262 -18.90 -10.48 1.26
N ASP A 263 -19.84 -11.21 1.85
CA ASP A 263 -21.09 -11.62 1.19
C ASP A 263 -22.18 -10.52 1.21
N ASP A 264 -22.19 -9.62 2.20
CA ASP A 264 -23.16 -8.52 2.31
C ASP A 264 -22.93 -7.39 1.29
N LEU A 265 -21.69 -7.21 0.82
CA LEU A 265 -21.25 -6.22 -0.17
C LEU A 265 -21.82 -6.42 -1.61
N THR A 266 -23.01 -7.00 -1.77
CA THR A 266 -23.45 -7.64 -3.03
C THR A 266 -24.98 -7.53 -3.35
N LYS A 267 -25.67 -6.40 -3.06
CA LYS A 267 -27.17 -6.30 -3.09
C LYS A 267 -27.79 -4.88 -3.36
N LYS A 268 -28.46 -4.40 -4.45
CA LYS A 268 -28.83 -4.76 -5.86
C LYS A 268 -29.08 -3.50 -6.77
N LEU A 269 -28.86 -3.52 -8.12
CA LEU A 269 -29.23 -2.41 -9.09
C LEU A 269 -29.28 -2.74 -10.61
N VAL A 270 -29.89 -1.88 -11.47
CA VAL A 270 -30.09 -2.03 -12.94
C VAL A 270 -29.57 -0.84 -13.79
N ALA A 271 -29.27 -1.07 -15.08
CA ALA A 271 -28.66 -0.09 -16.00
C ALA A 271 -29.47 1.19 -16.31
N ARG A 272 -30.79 1.21 -16.09
CA ARG A 272 -31.63 2.42 -16.20
C ARG A 272 -31.44 3.35 -15.02
N ASP A 273 -31.12 2.79 -13.86
CA ASP A 273 -30.98 3.52 -12.61
C ASP A 273 -29.53 3.97 -12.41
N LEU A 274 -28.55 3.18 -12.87
CA LEU A 274 -27.18 3.65 -13.13
C LEU A 274 -27.15 4.90 -14.03
N GLN A 275 -27.99 4.96 -15.07
CA GLN A 275 -28.09 6.17 -15.92
C GLN A 275 -28.62 7.38 -15.13
N LYS A 276 -29.61 7.20 -14.27
CA LYS A 276 -30.14 8.27 -13.42
C LYS A 276 -29.08 8.77 -12.43
N ILE A 277 -28.40 7.86 -11.72
CA ILE A 277 -27.34 8.17 -10.75
C ILE A 277 -26.19 8.93 -11.42
N LEU A 278 -25.75 8.48 -12.59
CA LEU A 278 -24.70 9.18 -13.35
C LEU A 278 -25.14 10.60 -13.76
N LEU A 279 -26.42 10.81 -14.07
CA LEU A 279 -26.98 12.11 -14.41
C LEU A 279 -27.23 13.01 -13.17
N SER A 280 -27.61 12.46 -12.02
CA SER A 280 -27.94 13.22 -10.81
C SER A 280 -26.73 13.56 -9.94
N ASP A 281 -25.79 12.62 -9.79
CA ASP A 281 -24.71 12.72 -8.82
C ASP A 281 -23.39 13.24 -9.48
N TYR A 282 -23.34 13.23 -10.81
CA TYR A 282 -22.15 13.54 -11.61
C TYR A 282 -22.44 14.33 -12.91
N GLU A 283 -23.68 14.78 -13.13
CA GLU A 283 -24.17 15.47 -14.36
C GLU A 283 -23.88 14.74 -15.69
N ALA A 284 -23.50 13.46 -15.63
CA ALA A 284 -22.97 12.70 -16.75
C ALA A 284 -24.08 12.02 -17.57
N ASN A 285 -24.60 12.75 -18.57
CA ASN A 285 -25.62 12.25 -19.49
C ASN A 285 -25.09 11.17 -20.46
N ILE A 286 -25.04 9.92 -19.98
CA ILE A 286 -24.52 8.76 -20.72
C ILE A 286 -25.69 7.88 -21.20
N SER A 287 -25.68 7.47 -22.48
CA SER A 287 -26.75 6.60 -23.02
C SER A 287 -26.74 5.19 -22.40
N GLN A 288 -27.91 4.60 -22.20
CA GLN A 288 -28.01 3.20 -21.74
C GLN A 288 -27.33 2.21 -22.69
N THR A 289 -27.29 2.51 -23.99
CA THR A 289 -26.59 1.70 -24.99
C THR A 289 -25.09 1.70 -24.72
N SER A 290 -24.51 2.87 -24.40
CA SER A 290 -23.11 3.02 -23.99
C SER A 290 -22.80 2.25 -22.70
N ILE A 291 -23.69 2.32 -21.70
CA ILE A 291 -23.56 1.57 -20.43
C ILE A 291 -23.58 0.05 -20.70
N ARG A 292 -24.54 -0.43 -21.51
CA ARG A 292 -24.66 -1.85 -21.90
C ARG A 292 -23.48 -2.33 -22.75
N TYR A 293 -22.90 -1.46 -23.59
CA TYR A 293 -21.72 -1.78 -24.42
C TYR A 293 -20.44 -1.86 -23.58
N ALA A 294 -20.21 -0.89 -22.69
CA ALA A 294 -19.11 -0.93 -21.73
C ALA A 294 -19.14 -2.21 -20.89
N ARG A 295 -20.33 -2.63 -20.43
CA ARG A 295 -20.55 -3.89 -19.70
C ARG A 295 -20.14 -5.14 -20.49
N ARG A 296 -20.47 -5.23 -21.79
CA ARG A 296 -20.03 -6.37 -22.63
C ARG A 296 -18.50 -6.40 -22.76
N ARG A 297 -17.86 -5.24 -22.95
CA ARG A 297 -16.40 -5.08 -23.02
C ARG A 297 -15.70 -5.21 -21.65
N LEU A 298 -16.45 -5.51 -20.59
CA LEU A 298 -15.97 -5.81 -19.23
C LEU A 298 -16.11 -7.30 -18.85
N GLY A 299 -16.68 -8.14 -19.72
CA GLY A 299 -16.83 -9.58 -19.46
C GLY A 299 -17.92 -9.98 -18.46
N TRP A 300 -18.73 -9.02 -17.97
CA TRP A 300 -19.74 -9.28 -16.93
C TRP A 300 -20.93 -10.06 -17.51
N LYS A 301 -20.98 -11.37 -17.24
CA LYS A 301 -22.11 -12.26 -17.55
C LYS A 301 -23.36 -11.87 -16.77
N PHE A 302 -24.52 -12.23 -17.30
CA PHE A 302 -25.82 -12.06 -16.65
C PHE A 302 -26.38 -13.43 -16.24
N THR A 303 -26.56 -13.65 -14.95
CA THR A 303 -27.75 -14.34 -14.44
C THR A 303 -28.95 -13.40 -14.55
N LYS A 304 -30.18 -13.93 -14.51
CA LYS A 304 -31.40 -13.11 -14.72
C LYS A 304 -31.76 -12.18 -13.55
N THR A 305 -31.02 -12.24 -12.45
CA THR A 305 -31.28 -11.52 -11.21
C THR A 305 -29.98 -10.89 -10.66
N GLU A 306 -30.08 -9.59 -10.32
CA GLU A 306 -29.52 -8.98 -9.09
C GLU A 306 -27.99 -8.64 -9.02
N PHE A 307 -27.64 -7.46 -8.46
CA PHE A 307 -26.27 -6.86 -8.47
C PHE A 307 -25.90 -6.10 -7.16
N CYS A 308 -25.31 -4.88 -7.13
CA CYS A 308 -24.93 -4.16 -5.89
C CYS A 308 -24.77 -2.60 -5.97
N PRO A 309 -25.11 -1.85 -4.89
CA PRO A 309 -24.62 -0.51 -4.52
C PRO A 309 -24.02 -0.41 -3.09
N MET A 310 -23.40 0.73 -2.75
CA MET A 310 -23.52 1.36 -1.41
C MET A 310 -23.20 2.86 -1.52
N ILE A 311 -24.17 3.74 -1.29
CA ILE A 311 -24.00 5.20 -1.18
C ILE A 311 -24.95 5.73 -0.08
N ARG A 312 -24.38 6.42 0.92
CA ARG A 312 -24.99 7.32 1.94
C ARG A 312 -26.12 6.79 2.87
N LYS A 313 -25.84 6.88 4.18
CA LYS A 313 -26.63 7.64 5.19
C LYS A 313 -25.60 8.44 6.01
N HIS A 314 -25.81 9.68 6.46
CA HIS A 314 -27.03 10.30 6.99
C HIS A 314 -27.30 11.72 6.45
N HIS A 315 -28.58 12.10 6.37
CA HIS A 315 -29.15 13.19 7.18
C HIS A 315 -30.67 13.27 6.98
N LYS A 316 -31.42 13.08 8.09
CA LYS A 316 -32.51 13.97 8.57
C LYS A 316 -33.34 13.27 9.64
N GLU A 317 -33.58 13.99 10.72
CA GLU A 317 -34.86 13.95 11.44
C GLU A 317 -35.79 14.99 10.81
N VAL A 318 -37.09 14.91 11.14
CA VAL A 318 -38.23 15.60 10.47
C VAL A 318 -38.53 15.04 9.08
#